data_AF-A0A351T1Y5-F1
#
_entry.id   AF-A0A351T1Y5-F1
#
_cell.length_a   1.000
_cell.length_b   1.000
_cell.length_c   1.000
_cell.angle_alpha   90.00
_cell.angle_beta   90.00
_cell.angle_gamma   90.00
#
_symmetry.space_group_name_H-M   'P 1'
#
loop_
_entity.id
_entity.type
_entity.pdbx_description
1 polymer ?
#
loop_
_entity_poly.entity_id
_entity_poly.type
_entity_poly.pdbx_seq_one_letter_code
_entity_poly.pdbx_strand_id
1 'polypeptide(L)'
;TAERPLGSDAIAHLISISMNDEGYPIGLFAVNRWVTGETFYAAEDVIAMLPDFRIEHTFPCLATNMWITAMVRLFAPQIAALLRERDKSIAAWQQQYPDRDVFEDRELEMTSYLPISVSRQITTIDRLLRR
;
A
#
# COMPACT_ATOMS: atom_id res chain seq x y z
N THR A 1 -14.10 10.71 -17.87
CA THR A 1 -12.95 10.35 -17.01
C THR A 1 -12.77 11.49 -16.04
N ALA A 2 -12.79 11.23 -14.73
CA ALA A 2 -12.57 12.29 -13.74
C ALA A 2 -11.17 12.91 -13.95
N GLU A 3 -11.08 14.23 -13.78
CA GLU A 3 -9.81 14.95 -13.85
C GLU A 3 -8.89 14.44 -12.73
N ARG A 4 -7.70 13.96 -13.09
CA ARG A 4 -6.79 13.31 -12.13
C ARG A 4 -5.99 14.37 -11.37
N PRO A 5 -5.72 14.17 -10.07
CA PRO A 5 -4.83 15.04 -9.32
C PRO A 5 -3.42 14.95 -9.90
N LEU A 6 -2.88 16.07 -10.39
CA LEU A 6 -1.55 16.18 -11.01
C LEU A 6 -0.74 17.32 -10.38
N GLY A 7 0.57 17.32 -10.58
CA GLY A 7 1.44 18.39 -10.09
C GLY A 7 1.43 18.47 -8.56
N SER A 8 1.16 19.66 -8.02
CA SER A 8 1.07 19.88 -6.56
C SER A 8 -0.09 19.14 -5.89
N ASP A 9 -1.11 18.78 -6.67
CA ASP A 9 -2.29 18.09 -6.16
C ASP A 9 -2.16 16.57 -6.27
N ALA A 10 -1.07 16.05 -6.87
CA ALA A 10 -0.86 14.63 -7.10
C ALA A 10 -0.94 13.82 -5.80
N ILE A 11 -1.82 12.82 -5.79
CA ILE A 11 -2.00 11.90 -4.67
C ILE A 11 -1.36 10.57 -5.05
N ALA A 12 -0.63 9.96 -4.12
CA ALA A 12 -0.09 8.61 -4.27
C ALA A 12 -0.81 7.65 -3.30
N HIS A 13 -1.19 6.47 -3.79
CA HIS A 13 -1.62 5.37 -2.94
C HIS A 13 -0.38 4.64 -2.42
N LEU A 14 -0.28 4.54 -1.09
CA LEU A 14 0.80 3.80 -0.44
C LEU A 14 0.47 2.31 -0.39
N ILE A 15 -0.56 1.95 0.40
CA ILE A 15 -1.07 0.59 0.57
C ILE A 15 -2.53 0.65 1.05
N SER A 16 -3.19 -0.50 1.01
CA SER A 16 -4.46 -0.76 1.69
C SER A 16 -4.25 -1.77 2.82
N ILE A 17 -4.96 -1.59 3.94
CA ILE A 17 -4.95 -2.52 5.09
C ILE A 17 -6.29 -3.24 5.12
N SER A 18 -6.30 -4.56 4.94
CA SER A 18 -7.50 -5.37 5.10
C SER A 18 -7.68 -5.79 6.56
N MET A 19 -8.93 -5.86 6.99
CA MET A 19 -9.32 -6.21 8.36
C MET A 19 -10.34 -7.34 8.36
N ASN A 20 -10.40 -8.09 9.46
CA ASN A 20 -11.54 -8.97 9.73
C ASN A 20 -12.76 -8.18 10.26
N ASP A 21 -13.85 -8.89 10.54
CA ASP A 21 -15.10 -8.36 11.10
C ASP A 21 -14.94 -7.68 12.48
N GLU A 22 -13.94 -8.09 13.25
CA GLU A 22 -13.58 -7.48 14.53
C GLU A 22 -12.66 -6.23 14.37
N GLY A 23 -12.23 -5.89 13.15
CA GLY A 23 -11.35 -4.75 12.88
C GLY A 23 -9.85 -5.04 13.06
N TYR A 24 -9.45 -6.30 13.25
CA TYR A 24 -8.04 -6.69 13.30
C TYR A 24 -7.42 -6.71 11.91
N PRO A 25 -6.21 -6.13 11.71
CA PRO A 25 -5.52 -6.17 10.43
C PRO A 25 -5.06 -7.59 10.08
N ILE A 26 -5.47 -8.08 8.91
CA ILE A 26 -5.18 -9.45 8.44
C ILE A 26 -4.34 -9.48 7.15
N GLY A 27 -4.27 -8.37 6.43
CA GLY A 27 -3.52 -8.30 5.17
C GLY A 27 -3.16 -6.88 4.77
N LEU A 28 -2.17 -6.79 3.90
CA LEU A 28 -1.82 -5.58 3.15
C LEU A 28 -2.02 -5.90 1.67
N PHE A 29 -2.46 -4.91 0.89
CA PHE A 29 -2.63 -5.08 -0.55
C PHE A 29 -2.45 -3.77 -1.29
N ALA A 30 -2.08 -3.89 -2.56
CA ALA A 30 -2.13 -2.79 -3.51
C ALA A 30 -3.16 -3.11 -4.59
N VAL A 31 -3.72 -2.05 -5.15
CA VAL A 31 -4.73 -2.12 -6.19
C VAL A 31 -4.21 -1.44 -7.44
N ASN A 32 -4.95 -1.62 -8.53
CA ASN A 32 -4.67 -0.92 -9.78
C ASN A 32 -5.18 0.53 -9.71
N ARG A 33 -4.65 1.37 -10.61
CA ARG A 33 -4.86 2.80 -10.60
C ARG A 33 -6.34 3.19 -10.66
N TRP A 34 -7.10 2.48 -11.48
CA TRP A 34 -8.53 2.76 -11.63
C TRP A 34 -9.35 2.62 -10.33
N VAL A 35 -8.87 1.84 -9.35
CA VAL A 35 -9.57 1.60 -8.07
C VAL A 35 -9.51 2.82 -7.17
N THR A 36 -8.41 3.56 -7.26
CA THR A 36 -8.00 4.59 -6.30
C THR A 36 -7.98 5.98 -6.94
N GLY A 37 -7.83 6.05 -8.27
CA GLY A 37 -7.75 7.28 -9.04
C GLY A 37 -6.47 8.07 -8.76
N GLU A 38 -5.42 7.42 -8.25
CA GLU A 38 -4.19 8.09 -7.87
C GLU A 38 -3.33 8.47 -9.08
N THR A 39 -2.31 9.30 -8.82
CA THR A 39 -1.15 9.35 -9.71
C THR A 39 -0.29 8.12 -9.45
N PHE A 40 -0.08 7.32 -10.50
CA PHE A 40 0.74 6.12 -10.39
C PHE A 40 2.22 6.49 -10.32
N TYR A 41 2.86 6.14 -9.20
CA TYR A 41 4.30 6.22 -8.99
C TYR A 41 4.91 4.82 -8.99
N ALA A 42 6.13 4.70 -9.51
CA ALA A 42 6.86 3.42 -9.48
C ALA A 42 7.12 2.98 -8.03
N ALA A 43 7.31 1.68 -7.83
CA ALA A 43 7.46 1.10 -6.49
C ALA A 43 8.55 1.80 -5.67
N GLU A 44 9.72 2.05 -6.27
CA GLU A 44 10.84 2.67 -5.55
C GLU A 44 10.56 4.12 -5.16
N ASP A 45 9.79 4.87 -5.95
CA ASP A 45 9.36 6.23 -5.60
C ASP A 45 8.43 6.21 -4.39
N VAL A 46 7.43 5.31 -4.38
CA VAL A 46 6.52 5.14 -3.24
C VAL A 46 7.26 4.64 -2.00
N ILE A 47 8.23 3.74 -2.16
CA ILE A 47 9.07 3.23 -1.07
C ILE A 47 9.86 4.37 -0.43
N ALA A 48 10.39 5.30 -1.24
CA ALA A 48 11.11 6.47 -0.75
C ALA A 48 10.23 7.42 0.08
N MET A 49 8.90 7.40 -0.10
CA MET A 49 7.95 8.21 0.68
C MET A 49 7.63 7.59 2.06
N LEU A 50 7.80 6.28 2.24
CA LEU A 50 7.39 5.57 3.47
C LEU A 50 8.02 6.11 4.77
N PRO A 51 9.32 6.49 4.82
CA PRO A 51 9.94 7.02 6.04
C PRO A 51 9.30 8.33 6.56
N ASP A 52 8.74 9.11 5.64
CA ASP A 52 8.14 10.42 5.92
C ASP A 52 6.65 10.34 6.22
N PHE A 53 6.00 9.20 5.97
CA PHE A 53 4.57 9.02 6.22
C PHE A 53 4.22 9.13 7.71
N ARG A 54 3.44 10.16 8.07
CA ARG A 54 2.99 10.46 9.44
C ARG A 54 1.64 11.18 9.40
N ILE A 55 0.67 10.71 10.16
CA ILE A 55 -0.59 11.43 10.39
C ILE A 55 -0.51 12.06 11.79
N GLU A 56 -0.21 13.36 11.85
CA GLU A 56 0.09 14.05 13.11
C GLU A 56 -1.12 14.80 13.72
N HIS A 57 -2.21 14.94 12.97
CA HIS A 57 -3.41 15.62 13.46
C HIS A 57 -4.34 14.69 14.26
N THR A 58 -5.16 15.28 15.14
CA THR A 58 -6.05 14.53 16.05
C THR A 58 -7.41 14.17 15.44
N PHE A 59 -7.90 14.96 14.49
CA PHE A 59 -9.16 14.69 13.80
C PHE A 59 -9.01 13.56 12.77
N PRO A 60 -10.01 12.72 12.49
CA PRO A 60 -11.22 12.51 13.28
C PRO A 60 -10.95 11.67 14.55
N CYS A 61 -9.85 10.91 14.59
CA CYS A 61 -9.49 10.08 15.73
C CYS A 61 -7.96 9.94 15.84
N LEU A 62 -7.37 10.47 16.92
CA LEU A 62 -5.94 10.40 17.18
C LEU A 62 -5.43 8.97 17.24
N ALA A 63 -6.17 8.07 17.92
CA ALA A 63 -5.76 6.69 18.08
C ALA A 63 -5.67 5.95 16.74
N THR A 64 -6.63 6.17 15.84
CA THR A 64 -6.62 5.61 14.48
C THR A 64 -5.47 6.18 13.66
N ASN A 65 -5.23 7.49 13.72
CA ASN A 65 -4.14 8.14 12.98
C ASN A 65 -2.75 7.63 13.42
N MET A 66 -2.55 7.49 14.73
CA MET A 66 -1.35 6.88 15.30
C MET A 66 -1.22 5.42 14.89
N TRP A 67 -2.32 4.67 14.91
CA TRP A 67 -2.34 3.26 14.52
C TRP A 67 -1.97 3.06 13.04
N ILE A 68 -2.54 3.85 12.12
CA ILE A 68 -2.18 3.79 10.68
C ILE A 68 -0.69 4.10 10.49
N THR A 69 -0.19 5.16 11.13
CA THR A 69 1.24 5.52 11.08
C THR A 69 2.12 4.38 11.61
N ALA A 70 1.72 3.74 12.71
CA ALA A 70 2.45 2.61 13.29
C ALA A 70 2.44 1.38 12.37
N MET A 71 1.31 1.08 11.71
CA MET A 71 1.21 -0.04 10.76
C MET A 71 2.17 0.13 9.58
N VAL A 72 2.21 1.32 8.99
CA VAL A 72 3.13 1.62 7.86
C VAL A 72 4.59 1.44 8.29
N ARG A 73 4.96 1.90 9.49
CA ARG A 73 6.32 1.72 10.02
C ARG A 73 6.65 0.26 10.35
N LEU A 74 5.74 -0.43 11.03
CA LEU A 74 5.93 -1.81 11.49
C LEU A 74 6.15 -2.79 10.34
N PHE A 75 5.48 -2.54 9.22
CA PHE A 75 5.52 -3.37 8.01
C PHE A 75 6.27 -2.72 6.85
N ALA A 76 7.08 -1.67 7.06
CA ALA A 76 7.75 -0.97 5.97
C ALA A 76 8.54 -1.90 5.01
N PRO A 77 9.33 -2.90 5.49
CA PRO A 77 9.99 -3.85 4.60
C PRO A 77 9.02 -4.71 3.77
N GLN A 78 7.92 -5.12 4.38
CA GLN A 78 6.88 -5.92 3.74
C GLN A 78 6.10 -5.09 2.71
N ILE A 79 5.79 -3.83 3.02
CA ILE A 79 5.18 -2.88 2.11
C ILE A 79 6.08 -2.66 0.89
N ALA A 80 7.39 -2.50 1.08
CA ALA A 80 8.32 -2.38 -0.04
C ALA A 80 8.34 -3.62 -0.95
N ALA A 81 8.32 -4.82 -0.37
CA ALA A 81 8.22 -6.06 -1.15
C ALA A 81 6.89 -6.14 -1.92
N LEU A 82 5.78 -5.75 -1.28
CA LEU A 82 4.45 -5.73 -1.87
C LEU A 82 4.36 -4.74 -3.03
N LEU A 83 4.92 -3.53 -2.90
CA LEU A 83 4.95 -2.52 -3.95
C LEU A 83 5.76 -2.97 -5.17
N ARG A 84 6.88 -3.66 -4.96
CA ARG A 84 7.64 -4.26 -6.08
C ARG A 84 6.83 -5.35 -6.77
N GLU A 85 6.04 -6.11 -6.02
CA GLU A 85 5.17 -7.13 -6.60
C GLU A 85 4.02 -6.52 -7.40
N ARG A 86 3.43 -5.41 -6.92
CA ARG A 86 2.46 -4.61 -7.68
C ARG A 86 3.00 -4.25 -9.06
N ASP A 87 4.21 -3.69 -9.12
CA ASP A 87 4.79 -3.24 -10.39
C ASP A 87 5.07 -4.42 -11.34
N LYS A 88 5.51 -5.57 -10.80
CA LYS A 88 5.67 -6.80 -11.60
C LYS A 88 4.33 -7.31 -12.14
N SER A 89 3.28 -7.33 -11.32
CA SER A 89 1.94 -7.76 -11.74
C SER A 89 1.40 -6.86 -12.87
N ILE A 90 1.57 -5.55 -12.75
CA ILE A 90 1.21 -4.58 -13.79
C ILE A 90 2.02 -4.85 -15.07
N ALA A 91 3.33 -5.03 -14.97
CA ALA A 91 4.17 -5.32 -16.14
C ALA A 91 3.78 -6.64 -16.82
N ALA A 92 3.52 -7.70 -16.04
CA ALA A 92 3.09 -8.99 -16.55
C ALA A 92 1.73 -8.91 -17.24
N TRP A 93 0.78 -8.17 -16.65
CA TRP A 93 -0.54 -7.95 -17.25
C TRP A 93 -0.46 -7.20 -18.59
N GLN A 94 0.36 -6.15 -18.64
CA GLN A 94 0.58 -5.38 -19.88
C GLN A 94 1.21 -6.24 -20.98
N GLN A 95 2.10 -7.17 -20.64
CA GLN A 95 2.66 -8.13 -21.61
C GLN A 95 1.62 -9.12 -22.11
N GLN A 96 0.72 -9.57 -21.24
CA GLN A 96 -0.35 -10.50 -21.60
C GLN A 96 -1.44 -9.83 -22.45
N TYR A 97 -1.71 -8.55 -22.22
CA TYR A 97 -2.74 -7.77 -22.90
C TYR A 97 -2.18 -6.45 -23.46
N PRO A 98 -1.33 -6.50 -24.51
CA PRO A 98 -0.60 -5.34 -25.01
C PRO A 98 -1.47 -4.21 -25.55
N ASP A 99 -2.68 -4.52 -26.02
CA ASP A 99 -3.60 -3.55 -26.61
C ASP A 99 -4.52 -2.86 -25.58
N ARG A 100 -4.39 -3.20 -24.29
CA ARG A 100 -5.20 -2.63 -23.20
C ARG A 100 -4.38 -1.63 -22.39
N ASP A 101 -5.03 -0.57 -21.91
CA ASP A 101 -4.44 0.30 -20.88
C ASP A 101 -4.46 -0.44 -19.55
N VAL A 102 -3.32 -1.00 -19.14
CA VAL A 102 -3.20 -1.77 -17.90
C VAL A 102 -3.69 -1.00 -16.67
N PHE A 103 -3.56 0.32 -16.65
CA PHE A 103 -3.93 1.14 -15.50
C PHE A 103 -5.43 1.43 -15.41
N GLU A 104 -6.18 1.13 -16.47
CA GLU A 104 -7.64 1.29 -16.55
C GLU A 104 -8.37 -0.04 -16.76
N ASP A 105 -7.64 -1.17 -16.77
CA ASP A 105 -8.22 -2.50 -16.94
C ASP A 105 -8.92 -2.98 -15.65
N ARG A 106 -10.24 -3.11 -15.71
CA ARG A 106 -11.09 -3.51 -14.59
C ARG A 106 -10.96 -4.99 -14.21
N GLU A 107 -10.36 -5.81 -15.08
CA GLU A 107 -10.05 -7.20 -14.76
C GLU A 107 -8.82 -7.32 -13.85
N LEU A 108 -7.96 -6.29 -13.80
CA LEU A 108 -6.84 -6.18 -12.88
C LEU A 108 -7.21 -5.23 -11.73
N GLU A 109 -7.90 -5.72 -10.70
CA GLU A 109 -8.26 -4.92 -9.52
C GLU A 109 -7.16 -4.90 -8.46
N MET A 110 -6.74 -6.08 -8.00
CA MET A 110 -5.72 -6.25 -6.97
C MET A 110 -4.41 -6.68 -7.61
N THR A 111 -3.35 -5.92 -7.37
CA THR A 111 -2.05 -6.09 -8.03
C THR A 111 -1.05 -6.84 -7.15
N SER A 112 -1.25 -6.81 -5.84
CA SER A 112 -0.45 -7.59 -4.88
C SER A 112 -1.19 -7.72 -3.56
N TYR A 113 -0.93 -8.83 -2.85
CA TYR A 113 -1.52 -9.12 -1.55
C TYR A 113 -0.49 -9.80 -0.65
N LEU A 114 -0.47 -9.43 0.62
CA LEU A 114 0.36 -10.06 1.63
C LEU A 114 -0.44 -10.24 2.93
N PRO A 115 -0.68 -11.49 3.39
CA PRO A 115 -1.26 -11.71 4.71
C PRO A 115 -0.28 -11.25 5.79
N ILE A 116 -0.79 -10.60 6.84
CA ILE A 116 0.02 -10.10 7.95
C ILE A 116 -0.51 -10.59 9.29
N SER A 117 0.36 -10.57 10.30
CA SER A 117 -0.01 -10.77 11.70
C SER A 117 0.82 -9.81 12.55
N VAL A 118 0.16 -8.84 13.17
CA VAL A 118 0.80 -7.83 14.03
C VAL A 118 1.52 -8.52 15.19
N SER A 119 0.85 -9.46 15.89
CA SER A 119 1.44 -10.17 17.02
C SER A 119 2.69 -10.97 16.62
N ARG A 120 2.65 -11.66 15.47
CA ARG A 120 3.82 -12.40 14.96
C ARG A 120 4.96 -11.44 14.61
N GLN A 121 4.65 -10.30 13.98
CA GLN A 121 5.66 -9.31 13.58
C GLN A 121 6.35 -8.72 14.81
N ILE A 122 5.60 -8.26 15.81
CA ILE A 122 6.14 -7.73 17.07
C ILE A 122 7.01 -8.78 17.77
N THR A 123 6.50 -10.00 17.93
CA THR A 123 7.26 -11.11 18.57
C THR A 123 8.58 -11.39 17.84
N THR A 124 8.57 -11.26 16.52
CA THR A 124 9.77 -11.48 15.69
C THR A 124 10.79 -10.36 15.89
N ILE A 125 10.34 -9.09 15.87
CA ILE A 125 11.19 -7.93 16.11
C ILE A 125 11.79 -7.98 17.52
N ASP A 126 10.99 -8.24 18.54
CA ASP A 126 11.46 -8.34 19.93
C ASP A 126 12.54 -9.41 20.10
N ARG A 127 12.39 -10.55 19.43
CA ARG A 127 13.39 -11.62 19.45
C ARG A 127 14.70 -11.18 18.78
N LEU A 128 14.62 -10.41 17.70
CA LEU A 128 15.80 -9.93 16.97
C LEU A 128 16.52 -8.80 17.72
N LEU A 129 15.80 -7.94 18.44
CA LEU A 129 16.39 -6.84 19.23
C LEU A 129 17.01 -7.30 20.56
N ARG A 130 16.60 -8.46 21.08
CA ARG A 130 17.16 -9.07 22.31
C ARG A 130 18.46 -9.85 22.06
N ARG A 131 18.94 -9.91 20.83
CA ARG A 131 20.22 -10.52 20.44
C ARG A 131 21.26 -9.43 20.24
#